data_AF-A0A3B1BNA5-F1
#
_entry.id   AF-A0A3B1BNA5-F1
#
_cell.length_a   1.000
_cell.length_b   1.000
_cell.length_c   1.000
_cell.angle_alpha   90.00
_cell.angle_beta   90.00
_cell.angle_gamma   90.00
#
_symmetry.space_group_name_H-M   'P 1'
#
loop_
_entity.id
_entity.type
_entity.pdbx_description
1 polymer ?
#
loop_
_entity_poly.entity_id
_entity_poly.type
_entity_poly.pdbx_seq_one_letter_code
_entity_poly.pdbx_strand_id
1 'polypeptide(L)'
;MHSEWLEVSEAVCTQIEETQARGGRVIAVGTTSVRSLETAALSGKLKPFSGDTDIFISPGFKFRVVDALITNFHLPQSTLLMLVSAFAGYENIMRAYRHAVEERYRFFSYGDAMFLSKQVAGGE
;
A
#
# COMPACT_ATOMS: atom_id res chain seq x y z
N MET A 1 3.97 16.49 4.67
CA MET A 1 3.24 15.34 5.25
C MET A 1 3.58 15.29 6.74
N HIS A 2 2.72 14.75 7.60
CA HIS A 2 3.09 14.56 9.00
C HIS A 2 4.04 13.35 9.11
N SER A 3 5.13 13.51 9.85
CA SER A 3 6.00 12.39 10.22
C SER A 3 5.20 11.40 11.06
N GLU A 4 5.35 10.12 10.74
CA GLU A 4 4.81 9.03 11.54
C GLU A 4 5.96 8.20 12.09
N TRP A 5 5.97 7.98 13.41
CA TRP A 5 6.86 7.02 14.01
C TRP A 5 6.34 5.60 13.77
N LEU A 6 7.22 4.72 13.31
CA LEU A 6 6.90 3.32 13.03
C LEU A 6 7.99 2.38 13.53
N GLU A 7 7.58 1.14 13.72
CA GLU A 7 8.45 0.03 14.07
C GLU A 7 8.14 -1.18 13.17
N VAL A 8 9.17 -1.71 12.53
CA VAL A 8 9.16 -2.98 11.81
C VAL A 8 10.20 -3.87 12.47
N SER A 9 9.72 -4.89 13.18
CA SER A 9 10.59 -5.79 13.94
C SER A 9 11.30 -6.80 13.05
N GLU A 10 12.39 -7.37 13.54
CA GLU A 10 13.11 -8.47 12.87
C GLU A 10 12.21 -9.67 12.61
N ALA A 11 11.32 -10.01 13.55
CA ALA A 11 10.35 -11.09 13.36
C ALA A 11 9.46 -10.86 12.13
N VAL A 12 8.98 -9.63 11.91
CA VAL A 12 8.16 -9.29 10.73
C VAL A 12 8.99 -9.39 9.45
N CYS A 13 10.24 -8.91 9.46
CA CYS A 13 11.14 -9.05 8.31
C CYS A 13 11.36 -10.51 7.93
N THR A 14 11.68 -11.37 8.90
CA THR A 14 11.87 -12.81 8.68
C THR A 14 10.61 -13.48 8.12
N GLN A 15 9.44 -13.21 8.70
CA GLN A 15 8.17 -13.77 8.21
C GLN A 15 7.86 -13.37 6.77
N ILE A 16 8.18 -12.12 6.40
CA ILE A 16 8.02 -11.63 5.03
C ILE A 16 9.01 -12.31 4.09
N GLU A 17 10.29 -12.40 4.45
CA GLU A 17 11.31 -13.05 3.64
C GLU A 17 10.98 -14.54 3.40
N GLU A 18 10.57 -15.27 4.45
CA GLU A 18 10.10 -16.66 4.32
C GLU A 18 8.86 -16.78 3.43
N THR A 19 7.92 -15.84 3.55
CA THR A 19 6.71 -15.81 2.71
C THR A 19 7.05 -15.59 1.25
N GLN A 20 8.00 -14.71 0.94
CA GLN A 20 8.46 -14.48 -0.43
C GLN A 20 9.27 -15.66 -0.96
N ALA A 21 10.14 -16.26 -0.14
CA ALA A 21 10.95 -17.41 -0.51
C ALA A 21 10.11 -18.64 -0.92
N ARG A 22 8.94 -18.83 -0.30
CA ARG A 22 7.97 -19.87 -0.68
C ARG A 22 7.03 -19.47 -1.84
N GLY A 23 7.24 -18.32 -2.48
CA GLY A 23 6.38 -17.82 -3.56
C GLY A 23 5.01 -17.30 -3.09
N GLY A 24 4.87 -17.01 -1.79
CA GLY A 24 3.67 -16.41 -1.22
C GLY A 24 3.56 -14.91 -1.50
N ARG A 25 2.40 -14.33 -1.18
CA ARG A 25 2.12 -12.90 -1.33
C ARG A 25 2.16 -12.19 0.02
N VAL A 26 2.70 -10.97 0.05
CA VAL A 26 2.62 -10.08 1.21
C VAL A 26 1.42 -9.15 1.04
N ILE A 27 0.43 -9.29 1.92
CA ILE A 27 -0.81 -8.50 1.87
C ILE A 27 -0.79 -7.49 3.02
N ALA A 28 -0.68 -6.20 2.68
CA ALA A 28 -0.77 -5.14 3.66
C ALA A 28 -2.23 -4.84 4.00
N VAL A 29 -2.52 -4.60 5.28
CA VAL A 29 -3.84 -4.20 5.76
C VAL A 29 -3.75 -2.77 6.27
N GLY A 30 -4.23 -1.84 5.45
CA GLY A 30 -4.13 -0.40 5.68
C GLY A 30 -2.90 0.24 5.03
N THR A 31 -3.07 1.50 4.63
CA THR A 31 -2.02 2.30 3.97
C THR A 31 -0.84 2.62 4.90
N THR A 32 -1.06 2.69 6.21
CA THR A 32 0.03 2.86 7.19
C THR A 32 0.97 1.67 7.16
N SER A 33 0.45 0.43 7.11
CA SER A 33 1.30 -0.76 6.98
C SER A 33 2.10 -0.78 5.68
N VAL A 34 1.54 -0.28 4.58
CA VAL A 34 2.28 -0.10 3.32
C VAL A 34 3.45 0.87 3.53
N ARG A 35 3.18 2.04 4.11
CA ARG A 35 4.22 3.04 4.37
C ARG A 35 5.32 2.49 5.29
N SER A 36 4.96 1.75 6.34
CA SER A 36 5.92 1.13 7.25
C SER A 36 6.85 0.15 6.54
N LEU A 37 6.29 -0.80 5.78
CA LEU A 37 7.06 -1.83 5.08
C LEU A 37 7.92 -1.23 3.96
N GLU A 38 7.38 -0.28 3.19
CA GLU A 38 8.13 0.35 2.10
C GLU A 38 9.21 1.32 2.63
N THR A 39 9.01 1.96 3.79
CA THR A 39 10.05 2.72 4.50
C THR A 39 11.21 1.81 4.89
N ALA A 40 10.89 0.70 5.56
CA ALA A 40 11.86 -0.30 6.00
C ALA A 40 12.61 -0.98 4.82
N ALA A 41 12.09 -0.86 3.60
CA ALA A 41 12.68 -1.39 2.37
C ALA A 41 13.36 -0.33 1.48
N LEU A 42 13.45 0.94 1.90
CA LEU A 42 14.06 2.02 1.10
C LEU A 42 15.51 1.73 0.70
N SER A 43 16.25 0.99 1.54
CA SER A 43 17.63 0.57 1.26
C SER A 43 17.76 -0.49 0.14
N GLY A 44 16.65 -0.91 -0.47
CA GLY A 44 16.59 -1.91 -1.53
C GLY A 44 16.21 -3.30 -1.04
N LYS A 45 16.42 -3.60 0.24
CA LYS A 45 15.94 -4.82 0.92
C LYS A 45 15.19 -4.41 2.19
N LEU A 46 14.15 -5.15 2.54
CA LEU A 46 13.46 -5.03 3.84
C LEU A 46 14.45 -5.32 4.97
N LYS A 47 14.49 -4.46 5.97
CA LYS A 47 15.30 -4.61 7.20
C LYS A 47 14.52 -4.12 8.41
N PRO A 48 14.87 -4.58 9.63
CA PRO A 48 14.28 -4.02 10.84
C PRO A 48 14.47 -2.50 10.88
N PHE A 49 13.44 -1.77 11.30
CA PHE A 49 13.46 -0.32 11.33
C PHE A 49 12.64 0.19 12.51
N SER A 50 13.15 1.22 13.18
CA SER A 50 12.39 1.97 14.18
C SER A 50 12.74 3.45 14.03
N GLY A 51 11.72 4.29 13.88
CA GLY A 51 11.91 5.73 13.69
C GLY A 51 10.81 6.38 12.90
N ASP A 52 11.04 7.65 12.58
CA ASP A 52 10.15 8.49 11.80
C ASP A 52 10.18 8.14 10.30
N THR A 53 9.03 8.26 9.63
CA THR A 53 8.93 8.25 8.17
C THR A 53 8.18 9.45 7.63
N ASP A 54 8.78 10.05 6.61
CA ASP A 54 8.17 11.06 5.75
C ASP A 54 7.93 10.53 4.33
N ILE A 55 7.94 9.20 4.14
CA ILE A 55 7.83 8.60 2.81
C ILE A 55 6.55 9.06 2.09
N PHE A 56 6.72 9.67 0.92
CA PHE A 56 5.61 10.08 0.07
C PHE A 56 5.45 9.10 -1.09
N ILE A 57 4.35 8.35 -1.10
CA ILE A 57 4.03 7.36 -2.12
C ILE A 57 3.09 7.99 -3.16
N SER A 58 3.61 8.17 -4.37
CA SER A 58 2.89 8.74 -5.51
C SER A 58 3.07 7.87 -6.76
N PRO A 59 2.26 8.07 -7.83
CA PRO A 59 2.41 7.32 -9.07
C PRO A 59 3.87 7.32 -9.58
N GLY A 60 4.38 6.14 -9.93
CA GLY A 60 5.80 5.92 -10.25
C GLY A 60 6.63 5.34 -9.09
N PHE A 61 6.08 5.29 -7.87
CA PHE A 61 6.73 4.63 -6.75
C PHE A 61 6.88 3.11 -6.99
N LYS A 62 8.09 2.57 -6.74
CA LYS A 62 8.37 1.14 -6.89
C LYS A 62 8.18 0.41 -5.57
N PHE A 63 7.05 -0.27 -5.43
CA PHE A 63 6.76 -1.15 -4.29
C PHE A 63 7.66 -2.39 -4.30
N ARG A 64 8.32 -2.66 -3.18
CA ARG A 64 9.29 -3.76 -3.02
C ARG A 64 8.73 -4.92 -2.22
N VAL A 65 7.87 -4.61 -1.26
CA VAL A 65 7.45 -5.57 -0.25
C VAL A 65 6.02 -6.00 -0.48
N VAL A 66 5.12 -5.04 -0.70
CA VAL A 66 3.68 -5.31 -0.73
C VAL A 66 3.23 -5.80 -2.11
N ASP A 67 2.43 -6.86 -2.13
CA ASP A 67 1.87 -7.46 -3.35
C ASP A 67 0.37 -7.20 -3.50
N ALA A 68 -0.34 -7.11 -2.38
CA ALA A 68 -1.74 -6.71 -2.32
C ALA A 68 -2.02 -5.81 -1.12
N LEU A 69 -3.08 -5.02 -1.20
CA LEU A 69 -3.48 -4.04 -0.19
C LEU A 69 -4.97 -4.17 0.10
N ILE A 70 -5.32 -4.29 1.38
CA ILE A 70 -6.67 -4.08 1.88
C ILE A 70 -6.75 -2.69 2.47
N THR A 71 -7.66 -1.84 2.00
CA THR A 71 -7.83 -0.47 2.52
C THR A 71 -9.23 0.06 2.26
N ASN A 72 -9.63 1.11 2.95
CA ASN A 72 -10.93 1.76 2.77
C ASN A 72 -10.95 2.61 1.49
N PHE A 73 -12.14 3.07 1.10
CA PHE A 73 -12.26 4.15 0.09
C PHE A 73 -11.91 5.52 0.70
N HIS A 74 -10.93 6.19 0.11
CA HIS A 74 -10.39 7.49 0.51
C HIS A 74 -11.05 8.65 -0.23
N LEU A 75 -11.01 9.86 0.36
CA LEU A 75 -11.59 11.06 -0.24
C LEU A 75 -10.87 11.49 -1.54
N PRO A 76 -11.58 12.16 -2.47
CA PRO A 76 -10.95 12.83 -3.61
C PRO A 76 -9.83 13.77 -3.18
N GLN A 77 -8.79 13.89 -4.00
CA GLN A 77 -7.63 14.78 -3.77
C GLN A 77 -6.85 14.51 -2.47
N SER A 78 -6.98 13.31 -1.88
CA SER A 78 -6.19 12.90 -0.71
C SER A 78 -4.87 12.25 -1.10
N THR A 79 -3.86 12.36 -0.23
CA THR A 79 -2.57 11.65 -0.39
C THR A 79 -2.75 10.13 -0.36
N LEU A 80 -3.76 9.62 0.35
CA LEU A 80 -4.10 8.20 0.36
C LEU A 80 -4.66 7.74 -0.99
N LEU A 81 -5.46 8.56 -1.66
CA LEU A 81 -5.90 8.28 -3.03
C LEU A 81 -4.71 8.21 -4.00
N MET A 82 -3.70 9.07 -3.81
CA MET A 82 -2.45 9.00 -4.58
C MET A 82 -1.69 7.69 -4.32
N LEU A 83 -1.59 7.25 -3.06
CA LEU A 83 -0.93 6.00 -2.69
C LEU A 83 -1.61 4.79 -3.34
N VAL A 84 -2.93 4.66 -3.24
CA VAL A 84 -3.64 3.53 -3.86
C VAL A 84 -3.57 3.58 -5.39
N SER A 85 -3.54 4.78 -5.98
CA SER A 85 -3.33 4.97 -7.42
C SER A 85 -1.92 4.59 -7.86
N ALA A 86 -0.91 4.87 -7.04
CA ALA A 86 0.46 4.40 -7.28
C ALA A 86 0.54 2.88 -7.21
N PHE A 87 -0.21 2.27 -6.29
CA PHE A 87 -0.18 0.83 -6.06
C PHE A 87 -0.90 0.02 -7.14
N ALA A 88 -2.14 0.39 -7.47
CA ALA A 88 -3.01 -0.40 -8.36
C ALA A 88 -3.20 0.23 -9.75
N GLY A 89 -2.60 1.39 -10.01
CA GLY A 89 -2.74 2.14 -11.25
C GLY A 89 -3.91 3.13 -11.22
N TYR A 90 -3.69 4.33 -11.76
CA TYR A 90 -4.66 5.43 -11.73
C TYR A 90 -5.99 5.05 -12.39
N GLU A 91 -5.97 4.56 -13.63
CA GLU A 91 -7.17 4.18 -14.37
C GLU A 91 -7.99 3.10 -13.65
N ASN A 92 -7.32 2.11 -13.06
CA ASN A 92 -7.98 1.04 -12.32
C ASN A 92 -8.68 1.57 -11.07
N ILE A 93 -8.02 2.44 -10.32
CA ILE A 93 -8.62 3.08 -9.13
C ILE A 93 -9.78 3.98 -9.52
N MET A 94 -9.65 4.82 -10.56
CA MET A 94 -10.76 5.68 -11.01
C MET A 94 -11.98 4.87 -11.45
N ARG A 95 -11.77 3.74 -12.14
CA ARG A 95 -12.86 2.82 -12.51
C ARG A 95 -13.52 2.20 -11.28
N ALA A 96 -12.73 1.72 -10.31
CA ALA A 96 -13.25 1.14 -9.07
C ALA A 96 -14.07 2.15 -8.25
N TYR A 97 -13.60 3.40 -8.17
CA TYR A 97 -14.31 4.49 -7.48
C TYR A 97 -15.63 4.84 -8.15
N ARG A 98 -15.65 4.90 -9.49
CA ARG A 98 -16.89 5.16 -10.24
C ARG A 98 -17.94 4.09 -9.95
N HIS A 99 -17.53 2.82 -10.04
CA HIS A 99 -18.40 1.69 -9.70
C HIS A 99 -18.90 1.75 -8.25
N ALA A 100 -18.01 2.05 -7.29
CA ALA A 100 -18.39 2.17 -5.88
C ALA A 100 -19.41 3.28 -5.63
N VAL A 101 -19.33 4.40 -6.36
CA VAL A 101 -20.33 5.48 -6.30
C VAL A 101 -21.66 5.04 -6.92
N GLU A 102 -21.64 4.40 -8.08
CA GLU A 102 -22.83 3.89 -8.78
C GLU A 102 -23.58 2.87 -7.92
N GLU A 103 -22.86 1.95 -7.28
CA GLU A 103 -23.38 0.91 -6.40
C GLU A 103 -23.59 1.36 -4.94
N ARG A 104 -23.41 2.65 -4.65
CA ARG A 104 -23.65 3.26 -3.32
C ARG A 104 -22.87 2.61 -2.17
N TYR A 105 -21.61 2.25 -2.42
CA TYR A 105 -20.69 1.84 -1.37
C TYR A 105 -20.54 2.95 -0.34
N ARG A 106 -20.24 2.56 0.90
CA ARG A 106 -19.96 3.47 2.00
C ARG A 106 -18.48 3.82 1.96
N PHE A 107 -18.15 5.10 2.02
CA PHE A 107 -16.76 5.58 1.94
C PHE A 107 -16.20 5.89 3.34
N PHE A 108 -14.89 6.16 3.40
CA PHE A 108 -14.17 6.67 4.56
C PHE A 108 -13.96 5.64 5.71
N SER A 109 -13.69 6.12 6.93
CA SER A 109 -13.15 5.31 8.03
C SER A 109 -14.02 4.13 8.46
N TYR A 110 -15.35 4.27 8.35
CA TYR A 110 -16.32 3.24 8.74
C TYR A 110 -17.11 2.68 7.55
N GLY A 111 -16.62 2.96 6.34
CA GLY A 111 -17.22 2.50 5.11
C GLY A 111 -16.82 1.06 4.76
N ASP A 112 -16.98 0.75 3.48
CA ASP A 112 -16.57 -0.51 2.89
C ASP A 112 -15.06 -0.49 2.56
N ALA A 113 -14.53 -1.67 2.21
CA ALA A 113 -13.12 -1.88 1.91
C ALA A 113 -12.89 -2.30 0.46
N MET A 114 -11.66 -2.08 -0.01
CA MET A 114 -11.12 -2.53 -1.28
C MET A 114 -10.04 -3.58 -1.04
N PHE A 115 -10.01 -4.61 -1.89
CA PHE A 115 -8.84 -5.47 -2.07
C PHE A 115 -8.18 -5.10 -3.38
N LEU A 116 -6.93 -4.63 -3.32
CA LEU A 116 -6.16 -4.16 -4.46
C LEU A 116 -4.98 -5.09 -4.69
N SER A 117 -4.71 -5.42 -5.95
CA SER A 117 -3.47 -6.09 -6.35
C SER A 117 -2.52 -5.06 -6.94
N LYS A 118 -1.22 -5.20 -6.65
CA LYS A 118 -0.17 -4.34 -7.21
C LYS A 118 -0.23 -4.37 -8.73
N GLN A 119 -0.26 -3.20 -9.37
CA GLN A 119 -0.13 -3.13 -10.82
C GLN A 119 1.27 -3.61 -11.19
N VAL A 120 1.33 -4.75 -11.86
CA VAL A 120 2.57 -5.19 -12.51
C VAL A 120 2.84 -4.16 -13.60
N ALA A 121 4.03 -3.56 -13.60
CA ALA A 121 4.45 -2.71 -14.71
C ALA A 121 4.28 -3.54 -15.98
N GLY A 122 3.36 -3.12 -16.85
CA GLY A 122 3.26 -3.69 -18.19
C GLY A 122 4.63 -3.54 -18.82
N GLY A 123 5.24 -4.67 -19.19
CA GLY A 123 6.17 -4.63 -20.31
C GLY A 123 5.38 -4.08 -21.49
N GLU A 124 5.96 -3.08 -22.14
CA GLU A 124 5.79 -3.00 -23.59
C GLU A 124 6.33 -4.29 -24.23
#